data_AF-A0A2S1YLX6-F1
#
_entry.id   AF-A0A2S1YLX6-F1
#
_cell.length_a   1.000
_cell.length_b   1.000
_cell.length_c   1.000
_cell.angle_alpha   90.00
_cell.angle_beta   90.00
_cell.angle_gamma   90.00
#
_symmetry.space_group_name_H-M   'P 1'
#
loop_
_entity.id
_entity.type
_entity.pdbx_description
1 polymer ?
#
loop_
_entity_poly.entity_id
_entity_poly.type
_entity_poly.pdbx_seq_one_letter_code
_entity_poly.pdbx_strand_id
1 'polypeptide(L)'
;MKSKFIVLTVFLSIFLSSCNTVDDLLSFNISNSASIKIQSTSPINLPSEIITPEVTTNSSAEFENNKTKASLVKDVKIRSLKLSISDPSDKTFTFLKSVHIYISTTNSDEIELAYQDNINVSTNSIDLICTDKRLDQYIKADSYKIRTQVTLKETLTKDVTVKADMKFRVTADPF
;
A
#
# COMPACT_ATOMS: atom_id res chain seq x y z
N MET A 1 28.93 45.14 31.72
CA MET A 1 29.04 43.84 31.00
C MET A 1 27.74 43.02 31.10
N LYS A 2 26.59 43.54 30.66
CA LYS A 2 25.28 42.85 30.81
C LYS A 2 24.48 42.67 29.50
N SER A 3 24.92 43.28 28.40
CA SER A 3 24.16 43.28 27.14
C SER A 3 24.57 42.20 26.12
N LYS A 4 25.69 41.49 26.34
CA LYS A 4 26.21 40.49 25.38
C LYS A 4 25.65 39.07 25.58
N PHE A 5 24.98 38.80 26.69
CA PHE A 5 24.46 37.47 27.00
C PHE A 5 23.07 37.18 26.43
N ILE A 6 22.29 38.20 26.06
CA ILE A 6 20.90 38.04 25.59
C ILE A 6 20.84 37.62 24.11
N VAL A 7 21.85 37.97 23.30
CA VAL A 7 21.87 37.62 21.87
C VAL A 7 22.18 36.13 21.64
N LEU A 8 22.93 35.49 22.54
CA LEU A 8 23.32 34.09 22.42
C LEU A 8 22.15 33.12 22.70
N THR A 9 21.19 33.52 23.55
CA THR A 9 20.05 32.68 23.93
C THR A 9 18.96 32.66 22.85
N VAL A 10 18.84 33.72 22.04
CA VAL A 10 17.83 33.81 20.96
C VAL A 10 18.22 33.00 19.72
N PHE A 11 19.52 32.84 19.45
CA PHE A 11 20.00 32.06 18.29
C PHE A 11 19.87 30.54 18.48
N LEU A 12 19.83 30.06 19.74
CA LEU A 12 19.75 28.64 20.05
C LEU A 12 18.31 28.08 19.98
N SER A 13 17.30 28.93 20.16
CA SER A 13 15.88 28.54 20.13
C SER A 13 15.31 28.27 18.72
N ILE A 14 16.05 28.58 17.65
CA ILE A 14 15.57 28.41 16.26
C ILE A 14 15.82 26.98 15.74
N PHE A 15 16.65 26.17 16.41
CA PHE A 15 17.04 24.83 15.93
C PHE A 15 16.12 23.68 16.36
N LEU A 16 15.13 23.90 17.24
CA LEU A 16 14.36 22.79 17.83
C LEU A 16 13.05 22.45 17.11
N SER A 17 12.66 23.19 16.07
CA SER A 17 11.37 23.00 15.38
C SER A 17 11.46 22.22 14.05
N SER A 18 12.62 21.69 13.68
CA SER A 18 12.90 21.18 12.32
C SER A 18 12.57 19.69 12.08
N CYS A 19 12.29 18.88 13.10
CA CYS A 19 12.23 17.42 12.91
C CYS A 19 11.17 16.95 11.88
N ASN A 20 9.97 17.55 11.84
CA ASN A 20 8.90 17.06 10.95
C ASN A 20 9.16 17.33 9.46
N THR A 21 9.93 18.37 9.12
CA THR A 21 10.25 18.68 7.71
C THR A 21 11.35 17.81 7.13
N VAL A 22 12.18 17.21 7.99
CA VAL A 22 13.31 16.38 7.55
C VAL A 22 12.82 15.00 7.11
N ASP A 23 11.88 14.39 7.82
CA ASP A 23 11.31 13.08 7.46
C ASP A 23 10.59 13.11 6.10
N ASP A 24 9.91 14.22 5.77
CA ASP A 24 9.27 14.39 4.46
C ASP A 24 10.27 14.57 3.31
N LEU A 25 11.44 15.17 3.58
CA LEU A 25 12.52 15.30 2.59
C LEU A 25 13.21 13.96 2.30
N LEU A 26 13.20 13.06 3.28
CA LEU A 26 13.79 11.72 3.20
C LEU A 26 12.77 10.65 2.80
N SER A 27 11.59 11.08 2.36
CA SER A 27 10.53 10.20 1.93
C SER A 27 10.45 10.11 0.40
N PHE A 28 10.33 8.91 -0.13
CA PHE A 28 10.06 8.65 -1.54
C PHE A 28 8.94 7.62 -1.71
N ASN A 29 8.44 7.44 -2.93
CA ASN A 29 7.36 6.49 -3.19
C ASN A 29 7.82 5.34 -4.08
N ILE A 30 7.46 4.12 -3.70
CA ILE A 30 7.61 2.91 -4.52
C ILE A 30 6.22 2.51 -5.03
N SER A 31 6.12 2.13 -6.30
CA SER A 31 4.87 1.65 -6.89
C SER A 31 5.01 0.21 -7.33
N ASN A 32 4.05 -0.64 -6.97
CA ASN A 32 3.97 -2.04 -7.39
C ASN A 32 2.58 -2.31 -7.97
N SER A 33 2.47 -3.34 -8.80
CA SER A 33 1.18 -3.78 -9.31
C SER A 33 1.03 -5.29 -9.28
N ALA A 34 -0.17 -5.77 -8.96
CA ALA A 34 -0.53 -7.19 -9.00
C ALA A 34 -1.77 -7.41 -9.86
N SER A 35 -1.87 -8.61 -10.45
CA SER A 35 -3.05 -9.04 -11.21
C SER A 35 -3.83 -10.07 -10.40
N ILE A 36 -5.12 -9.80 -10.21
CA ILE A 36 -6.05 -10.57 -9.39
C ILE A 36 -7.12 -11.15 -10.30
N LYS A 37 -7.21 -12.48 -10.39
CA LYS A 37 -8.23 -13.14 -11.19
C LYS A 37 -9.38 -13.62 -10.31
N ILE A 38 -10.53 -12.97 -10.43
CA ILE A 38 -11.78 -13.37 -9.77
C ILE A 38 -12.50 -14.33 -10.70
N GLN A 39 -12.61 -15.59 -10.28
CA GLN A 39 -13.26 -16.62 -11.09
C GLN A 39 -14.78 -16.41 -11.14
N SER A 40 -15.38 -16.83 -12.25
CA SER A 40 -16.82 -17.01 -12.36
C SER A 40 -17.32 -17.95 -11.26
N THR A 41 -18.38 -17.55 -10.55
CA THR A 41 -18.88 -18.26 -9.37
C THR A 41 -20.39 -18.15 -9.23
N SER A 42 -20.99 -19.20 -8.68
CA SER A 42 -22.37 -19.32 -8.22
C SER A 42 -22.34 -20.22 -6.98
N PRO A 43 -22.87 -19.85 -5.79
CA PRO A 43 -23.83 -18.78 -5.48
C PRO A 43 -23.23 -17.47 -4.86
N ILE A 44 -24.07 -16.43 -4.78
CA ILE A 44 -23.76 -15.06 -4.31
C ILE A 44 -23.66 -15.00 -2.77
N ASN A 45 -22.94 -13.99 -2.23
CA ASN A 45 -22.91 -13.59 -0.81
C ASN A 45 -22.10 -14.51 0.13
N LEU A 46 -21.27 -15.39 -0.43
CA LEU A 46 -20.21 -16.09 0.32
C LEU A 46 -18.87 -15.36 0.11
N PRO A 47 -18.07 -15.18 1.17
CA PRO A 47 -16.70 -14.74 1.00
C PRO A 47 -15.93 -15.80 0.20
N SER A 48 -15.31 -15.36 -0.90
CA SER A 48 -14.41 -16.19 -1.71
C SER A 48 -12.99 -15.70 -1.48
N GLU A 49 -12.11 -16.63 -1.12
CA GLU A 49 -10.69 -16.35 -1.00
C GLU A 49 -9.99 -16.56 -2.34
N ILE A 50 -9.27 -15.54 -2.78
CA ILE A 50 -8.49 -15.54 -4.01
C ILE A 50 -7.03 -15.42 -3.60
N ILE A 51 -6.30 -16.51 -3.81
CA ILE A 51 -4.85 -16.51 -3.68
C ILE A 51 -4.30 -15.87 -4.95
N THR A 52 -3.73 -14.68 -4.80
CA THR A 52 -3.05 -13.97 -5.88
C THR A 52 -1.61 -14.42 -5.99
N PRO A 53 -0.98 -14.34 -7.19
CA PRO A 53 0.39 -14.79 -7.38
C PRO A 53 1.35 -13.98 -6.50
N GLU A 54 2.50 -14.59 -6.20
CA GLU A 54 3.60 -13.93 -5.50
C GLU A 54 4.06 -12.70 -6.27
N VAL A 55 4.28 -11.59 -5.54
CA VAL A 55 4.77 -10.33 -6.11
C VAL A 55 6.26 -10.24 -5.81
N THR A 56 7.08 -10.28 -6.86
CA THR A 56 8.50 -9.98 -6.74
C THR A 56 8.67 -8.48 -6.52
N THR A 57 9.44 -8.08 -5.50
CA THR A 57 9.67 -6.66 -5.24
C THR A 57 10.85 -6.20 -6.10
N ASN A 58 10.75 -5.02 -6.71
CA ASN A 58 11.91 -4.32 -7.29
C ASN A 58 12.57 -3.38 -6.27
N SER A 59 12.27 -3.57 -4.98
CA SER A 59 12.52 -2.57 -3.95
C SER A 59 14.00 -2.26 -3.77
N SER A 60 14.91 -3.23 -3.99
CA SER A 60 16.36 -2.98 -4.00
C SER A 60 16.78 -1.95 -5.05
N ALA A 61 16.29 -2.06 -6.29
CA ALA A 61 16.59 -1.11 -7.35
C ALA A 61 15.96 0.27 -7.07
N GLU A 62 14.73 0.30 -6.55
CA GLU A 62 14.07 1.54 -6.15
C GLU A 62 14.80 2.24 -5.00
N PHE A 63 15.32 1.49 -4.03
CA PHE A 63 16.11 2.01 -2.93
C PHE A 63 17.41 2.63 -3.45
N GLU A 64 18.16 1.93 -4.30
CA GLU A 64 19.39 2.44 -4.90
C GLU A 64 19.14 3.70 -5.74
N ASN A 65 18.09 3.72 -6.57
CA ASN A 65 17.70 4.88 -7.36
C ASN A 65 17.35 6.09 -6.49
N ASN A 66 16.80 5.85 -5.29
CA ASN A 66 16.50 6.89 -4.30
C ASN A 66 17.65 7.11 -3.30
N LYS A 67 18.88 6.64 -3.61
CA LYS A 67 20.09 6.78 -2.80
C LYS A 67 19.92 6.29 -1.35
N THR A 68 19.11 5.26 -1.16
CA THR A 68 18.89 4.59 0.12
C THR A 68 19.21 3.11 0.00
N LYS A 69 19.17 2.40 1.14
CA LYS A 69 19.34 0.95 1.23
C LYS A 69 18.20 0.38 2.06
N ALA A 70 17.86 -0.89 1.86
CA ALA A 70 16.86 -1.57 2.67
C ALA A 70 17.14 -1.43 4.19
N SER A 71 18.41 -1.41 4.59
CA SER A 71 18.84 -1.21 5.98
C SER A 71 18.52 0.17 6.54
N LEU A 72 18.43 1.19 5.69
CA LEU A 72 18.12 2.57 6.04
C LEU A 72 16.62 2.88 5.93
N VAL A 73 15.77 1.89 5.62
CA VAL A 73 14.33 2.10 5.59
C VAL A 73 13.78 2.08 7.03
N LYS A 74 13.35 3.23 7.51
CA LYS A 74 12.84 3.42 8.87
C LYS A 74 11.35 3.11 8.98
N ASP A 75 10.56 3.63 8.04
CA ASP A 75 9.12 3.47 8.04
C ASP A 75 8.59 3.30 6.62
N VAL A 76 7.64 2.38 6.46
CA VAL A 76 6.95 2.17 5.20
C VAL A 76 5.45 2.07 5.46
N LYS A 77 4.69 2.88 4.75
CA LYS A 77 3.23 2.90 4.82
C LYS A 77 2.64 2.88 3.42
N ILE A 78 1.52 2.19 3.25
CA ILE A 78 0.77 2.29 2.01
C ILE A 78 0.08 3.66 1.93
N ARG A 79 0.19 4.33 0.77
CA ARG A 79 -0.41 5.63 0.51
C ARG A 79 -1.66 5.54 -0.32
N SER A 80 -1.70 4.60 -1.26
CA SER A 80 -2.88 4.36 -2.07
C SER A 80 -2.86 2.93 -2.58
N LEU A 81 -4.05 2.32 -2.62
CA LEU A 81 -4.30 1.09 -3.34
C LEU A 81 -5.52 1.30 -4.23
N LYS A 82 -5.31 1.25 -5.54
CA LYS A 82 -6.36 1.39 -6.54
C LYS A 82 -6.59 0.05 -7.22
N LEU A 83 -7.85 -0.38 -7.27
CA LEU A 83 -8.27 -1.52 -8.07
C LEU A 83 -8.86 -1.03 -9.39
N SER A 84 -8.48 -1.66 -10.50
CA SER A 84 -9.05 -1.39 -11.83
C SER A 84 -9.32 -2.69 -12.55
N ILE A 85 -10.50 -2.85 -13.14
CA ILE A 85 -10.80 -4.03 -13.96
C ILE A 85 -10.04 -3.90 -15.27
N SER A 86 -9.15 -4.86 -15.55
CA SER A 86 -8.39 -4.93 -16.79
C SER A 86 -9.08 -5.80 -17.85
N ASP A 87 -9.86 -6.79 -17.42
CA ASP A 87 -10.61 -7.67 -18.32
C ASP A 87 -11.86 -8.24 -17.61
N PRO A 88 -13.05 -8.24 -18.24
CA PRO A 88 -13.37 -7.59 -19.50
C PRO A 88 -13.60 -6.07 -19.30
N SER A 89 -13.31 -5.28 -20.34
CA SER A 89 -13.27 -3.81 -20.26
C SER A 89 -14.64 -3.13 -20.06
N ASP A 90 -15.73 -3.84 -20.34
CA ASP A 90 -17.11 -3.39 -20.16
C ASP A 90 -17.66 -3.69 -18.75
N LYS A 91 -16.90 -4.41 -17.93
CA LYS A 91 -17.29 -4.75 -16.57
C LYS A 91 -17.02 -3.60 -15.60
N THR A 92 -17.85 -3.52 -14.57
CA THR A 92 -17.74 -2.55 -13.48
C THR A 92 -17.80 -3.29 -12.14
N PHE A 93 -17.47 -2.61 -11.04
CA PHE A 93 -17.47 -3.21 -9.70
C PHE A 93 -18.87 -3.43 -9.08
N THR A 94 -19.95 -3.41 -9.87
CA THR A 94 -21.32 -3.66 -9.38
C THR A 94 -21.47 -5.04 -8.76
N PHE A 95 -20.68 -6.03 -9.20
CA PHE A 95 -20.75 -7.39 -8.68
C PHE A 95 -20.11 -7.56 -7.31
N LEU A 96 -19.27 -6.61 -6.89
CA LEU A 96 -18.44 -6.69 -5.69
C LEU A 96 -19.16 -6.02 -4.51
N LYS A 97 -19.23 -6.71 -3.38
CA LYS A 97 -19.79 -6.20 -2.11
C LYS A 97 -18.70 -5.61 -1.22
N SER A 98 -17.62 -6.37 -1.05
CA SER A 98 -16.43 -5.94 -0.31
C SER A 98 -15.19 -6.63 -0.83
N VAL A 99 -14.03 -6.02 -0.57
CA VAL A 99 -12.70 -6.55 -0.85
C VAL A 99 -11.77 -6.21 0.30
N HIS A 100 -11.00 -7.21 0.73
CA HIS A 100 -9.94 -7.08 1.73
C HIS A 100 -8.66 -7.64 1.13
N ILE A 101 -7.59 -6.87 1.20
CA ILE A 101 -6.28 -7.22 0.66
C ILE A 101 -5.32 -7.34 1.82
N TYR A 102 -4.62 -8.47 1.85
CA TYR A 102 -3.64 -8.82 2.86
C TYR A 102 -2.27 -8.97 2.22
N ILE A 103 -1.23 -8.68 3.00
CA ILE A 103 0.18 -8.82 2.61
C ILE A 103 0.90 -9.73 3.62
N SER A 104 1.76 -10.61 3.11
CA SER A 104 2.58 -11.49 3.95
C SER A 104 3.91 -11.84 3.28
N THR A 105 4.97 -12.10 4.04
CA THR A 105 6.20 -12.74 3.51
C THR A 105 6.19 -14.25 3.78
N THR A 106 5.52 -14.65 4.85
CA THR A 106 5.32 -16.02 5.31
C THR A 106 3.83 -16.29 5.54
N ASN A 107 3.47 -17.43 6.13
CA ASN A 107 2.07 -17.71 6.49
C ASN A 107 1.69 -17.15 7.89
N SER A 108 2.65 -16.61 8.65
CA SER A 108 2.44 -16.19 10.06
C SER A 108 2.50 -14.68 10.29
N ASP A 109 2.88 -13.90 9.28
CA ASP A 109 3.05 -12.45 9.34
C ASP A 109 2.00 -11.73 8.46
N GLU A 110 0.85 -12.36 8.20
CA GLU A 110 -0.18 -11.74 7.38
C GLU A 110 -0.85 -10.56 8.10
N ILE A 111 -0.95 -9.43 7.39
CA ILE A 111 -1.68 -8.25 7.86
C ILE A 111 -2.56 -7.66 6.76
N GLU A 112 -3.64 -7.00 7.16
CA GLU A 112 -4.51 -6.27 6.24
C GLU A 112 -3.84 -4.99 5.74
N LEU A 113 -3.71 -4.89 4.42
CA LEU A 113 -3.09 -3.78 3.70
C LEU A 113 -4.10 -2.68 3.36
N ALA A 114 -5.23 -3.08 2.80
CA ALA A 114 -6.32 -2.18 2.46
C ALA A 114 -7.63 -2.94 2.29
N TYR A 115 -8.74 -2.24 2.47
CA TYR A 115 -10.07 -2.82 2.33
C TYR A 115 -11.05 -1.82 1.72
N GLN A 116 -12.17 -2.31 1.23
CA GLN A 116 -13.33 -1.49 0.92
C GLN A 116 -14.58 -2.32 1.14
N ASP A 117 -15.48 -1.78 1.95
CA ASP A 117 -16.77 -2.38 2.28
C ASP A 117 -17.90 -1.63 1.60
N ASN A 118 -19.05 -2.30 1.49
CA ASN A 118 -20.29 -1.71 0.96
C ASN A 118 -20.09 -1.04 -0.41
N ILE A 119 -19.29 -1.67 -1.27
CA ILE A 119 -19.00 -1.17 -2.62
C ILE A 119 -20.32 -1.06 -3.38
N ASN A 120 -20.68 0.15 -3.79
CA ASN A 120 -21.91 0.42 -4.51
C ASN A 120 -21.69 1.44 -5.63
N VAL A 121 -20.70 1.13 -6.47
CA VAL A 121 -20.25 1.98 -7.58
C VAL A 121 -20.36 1.22 -8.89
N SER A 122 -20.68 1.94 -9.95
CA SER A 122 -20.76 1.44 -11.32
C SER A 122 -19.53 1.81 -12.15
N THR A 123 -18.38 1.98 -11.49
CA THR A 123 -17.11 2.30 -12.14
C THR A 123 -16.27 1.04 -12.35
N ASN A 124 -15.34 1.09 -13.28
CA ASN A 124 -14.34 0.03 -13.50
C ASN A 124 -13.09 0.21 -12.62
N SER A 125 -13.04 1.25 -11.79
CA SER A 125 -11.96 1.51 -10.85
C SER A 125 -12.50 2.01 -9.50
N ILE A 126 -11.85 1.57 -8.42
CA ILE A 126 -12.17 1.96 -7.03
C ILE A 126 -10.87 2.15 -6.25
N ASP A 127 -10.87 3.14 -5.36
CA ASP A 127 -9.82 3.32 -4.36
C ASP A 127 -10.20 2.58 -3.08
N LEU A 128 -9.23 1.90 -2.48
CA LEU A 128 -9.40 1.20 -1.20
C LEU A 128 -8.96 2.08 -0.03
N ILE A 129 -9.56 1.81 1.12
CA ILE A 129 -9.17 2.37 2.41
C ILE A 129 -7.89 1.67 2.85
N CYS A 130 -6.79 2.41 2.87
CA CYS A 130 -5.47 1.94 3.28
C CYS A 130 -5.36 1.87 4.80
N THR A 131 -4.74 0.81 5.33
CA THR A 131 -4.47 0.71 6.77
C THR A 131 -3.21 1.52 7.15
N ASP A 132 -3.10 1.91 8.42
CA ASP A 132 -1.92 2.61 8.95
C ASP A 132 -0.86 1.63 9.51
N LYS A 133 -0.82 0.39 8.99
CA LYS A 133 0.14 -0.62 9.42
C LYS A 133 1.53 -0.30 8.89
N ARG A 134 2.56 -0.67 9.67
CA ARG A 134 3.96 -0.60 9.24
C ARG A 134 4.24 -1.77 8.32
N LEU A 135 4.78 -1.46 7.14
CA LEU A 135 4.99 -2.41 6.05
C LEU A 135 6.47 -2.65 5.73
N ASP A 136 7.37 -2.18 6.60
CA ASP A 136 8.80 -2.17 6.35
C ASP A 136 9.36 -3.58 6.17
N GLN A 137 8.87 -4.57 6.93
CA GLN A 137 9.30 -5.96 6.75
C GLN A 137 9.00 -6.53 5.36
N TYR A 138 7.85 -6.19 4.77
CA TYR A 138 7.42 -6.73 3.47
C TYR A 138 8.10 -6.01 2.30
N ILE A 139 8.26 -4.69 2.41
CA ILE A 139 8.87 -3.88 1.35
C ILE A 139 10.41 -4.00 1.35
N LYS A 140 11.01 -4.41 2.47
CA LYS A 140 12.43 -4.80 2.53
C LYS A 140 12.69 -6.23 2.03
N ALA A 141 11.67 -7.09 1.96
CA ALA A 141 11.81 -8.46 1.52
C ALA A 141 11.95 -8.56 -0.01
N ASP A 142 12.66 -9.60 -0.48
CA ASP A 142 12.84 -9.86 -1.91
C ASP A 142 11.51 -10.13 -2.64
N SER A 143 10.57 -10.77 -1.94
CA SER A 143 9.20 -11.00 -2.41
C SER A 143 8.20 -10.95 -1.26
N TYR A 144 6.95 -10.67 -1.60
CA TYR A 144 5.82 -10.83 -0.69
C TYR A 144 4.62 -11.43 -1.44
N LYS A 145 3.72 -12.04 -0.68
CA LYS A 145 2.46 -12.58 -1.15
C LYS A 145 1.36 -11.57 -0.88
N ILE A 146 0.44 -11.47 -1.83
CA ILE A 146 -0.83 -10.79 -1.63
C ILE A 146 -1.90 -11.88 -1.54
N ARG A 147 -2.83 -11.72 -0.61
CA ARG A 147 -4.06 -12.52 -0.53
C ARG A 147 -5.23 -11.57 -0.64
N THR A 148 -6.19 -11.89 -1.51
CA THR A 148 -7.37 -11.06 -1.72
C THR A 148 -8.61 -11.84 -1.33
N GLN A 149 -9.38 -11.31 -0.39
CA GLN A 149 -10.66 -11.85 0.00
C GLN A 149 -11.76 -10.95 -0.55
N VAL A 150 -12.68 -11.53 -1.32
CA VAL A 150 -13.79 -10.79 -1.92
C VAL A 150 -15.12 -11.36 -1.44
N THR A 151 -16.10 -10.49 -1.25
CA THR A 151 -17.50 -10.89 -1.09
C THR A 151 -18.28 -10.39 -2.30
N LEU A 152 -18.96 -11.29 -3.00
CA LEU A 152 -19.74 -10.94 -4.19
C LEU A 152 -21.20 -10.68 -3.82
N LYS A 153 -21.83 -9.69 -4.46
CA LYS A 153 -23.27 -9.41 -4.37
C LYS A 153 -24.03 -9.69 -5.68
N GLU A 154 -23.32 -10.08 -6.74
CA GLU A 154 -23.89 -10.56 -8.00
C GLU A 154 -23.12 -11.79 -8.50
N THR A 155 -23.79 -12.66 -9.25
CA THR A 155 -23.15 -13.83 -9.89
C THR A 155 -22.20 -13.37 -10.98
N LEU A 156 -21.00 -13.96 -11.02
CA LEU A 156 -20.06 -13.76 -12.11
C LEU A 156 -20.21 -14.89 -13.14
N THR A 157 -20.67 -14.53 -14.35
CA THR A 157 -20.79 -15.47 -15.48
C THR A 157 -19.50 -15.64 -16.28
N LYS A 158 -18.52 -14.74 -16.06
CA LYS A 158 -17.19 -14.75 -16.66
C LYS A 158 -16.18 -14.37 -15.60
N ASP A 159 -14.96 -14.87 -15.75
CA ASP A 159 -13.84 -14.44 -14.93
C ASP A 159 -13.59 -12.94 -15.12
N VAL A 160 -13.17 -12.27 -14.05
CA VAL A 160 -12.82 -10.85 -14.07
C VAL A 160 -11.39 -10.70 -13.58
N THR A 161 -10.55 -10.07 -14.39
CA THR A 161 -9.18 -9.72 -14.03
C THR A 161 -9.16 -8.29 -13.50
N VAL A 162 -8.64 -8.12 -12.29
CA VAL A 162 -8.51 -6.85 -11.59
C VAL A 162 -7.03 -6.57 -11.38
N LYS A 163 -6.57 -5.42 -11.84
CA LYS A 163 -5.25 -4.88 -11.53
C LYS A 163 -5.31 -4.12 -10.21
N ALA A 164 -4.42 -4.47 -9.28
CA ALA A 164 -4.19 -3.74 -8.05
C ALA A 164 -2.91 -2.90 -8.21
N ASP A 165 -3.05 -1.58 -8.21
CA ASP A 165 -1.95 -0.62 -8.23
C ASP A 165 -1.71 -0.11 -6.81
N MET A 166 -0.54 -0.42 -6.26
CA MET A 166 -0.14 -0.12 -4.88
C MET A 166 0.96 0.94 -4.89
N LYS A 167 0.83 1.95 -4.03
CA LYS A 167 1.86 2.96 -3.81
C LYS A 167 2.24 3.00 -2.35
N PHE A 168 3.51 2.76 -2.07
CA PHE A 168 4.10 2.80 -0.73
C PHE A 168 4.91 4.08 -0.58
N ARG A 169 4.80 4.75 0.57
CA ARG A 169 5.76 5.78 0.96
C ARG A 169 6.77 5.16 1.88
N VAL A 170 8.03 5.31 1.51
CA VAL A 170 9.20 4.85 2.25
C VAL A 170 9.88 6.08 2.83
N THR A 171 10.13 6.07 4.12
CA THR A 171 10.89 7.10 4.83
C THR A 171 12.25 6.51 5.19
N ALA A 172 13.32 7.12 4.69
CA ALA A 172 14.68 6.71 5.00
C ALA A 172 15.14 7.28 6.35
N ASP A 173 15.99 6.55 7.06
CA ASP A 173 16.74 7.02 8.21
C ASP A 173 17.99 7.77 7.71
N PRO A 174 18.18 9.04 8.09
CA PRO A 174 19.40 9.78 7.73
C PRO A 174 20.63 9.38 8.54
N PHE A 175 20.53 8.49 9.54
CA PHE A 175 21.60 8.16 10.50
C PHE A 175 21.99 6.68 10.52
#